data_AF-A0A537EJE7-F1
#
_entry.id   AF-A0A537EJE7-F1
#
_cell.length_a   1.000
_cell.length_b   1.000
_cell.length_c   1.000
_cell.angle_alpha   90.00
_cell.angle_beta   90.00
_cell.angle_gamma   90.00
#
_symmetry.space_group_name_H-M   'P 1'
#
loop_
_entity.id
_entity.type
_entity.pdbx_description
1 polymer ?
#
loop_
_entity_poly.entity_id
_entity_poly.type
_entity_poly.pdbx_seq_one_letter_code
_entity_poly.pdbx_strand_id
1 'polypeptide(L)' 'NVETVIVAGKVRKWKGKLLDVDLNHLRRQLEDSRDRIFAAAGVPQNLYR' A
#
# COMPACT_ATOMS: atom_id res chain seq x y z
N ASN A 1 -0.20 8.58 14.86
CA ASN A 1 0.93 8.05 14.06
C ASN A 1 1.76 7.10 14.92
N VAL A 2 2.36 6.07 14.32
CA VAL A 2 3.25 5.11 15.01
C VAL A 2 4.68 5.32 14.52
N GLU A 3 5.61 5.57 15.45
CA GLU A 3 7.02 5.87 15.15
C GLU A 3 7.85 4.60 14.88
N THR A 4 7.72 3.59 15.75
CA THR A 4 8.55 2.38 15.72
C THR A 4 7.68 1.13 15.86
N VAL A 5 7.99 0.10 15.06
CA VAL A 5 7.35 -1.22 15.14
C VAL A 5 8.43 -2.29 15.13
N ILE A 6 8.35 -3.26 16.06
CA ILE A 6 9.28 -4.38 16.18
C ILE A 6 8.50 -5.68 16.12
N VAL A 7 8.94 -6.63 15.29
CA VAL A 7 8.35 -7.98 15.17
C VAL A 7 9.47 -9.01 15.28
N ALA A 8 9.37 -9.93 16.25
CA ALA A 8 10.37 -10.97 16.52
C ALA A 8 11.81 -10.40 16.63
N GLY A 9 11.97 -9.29 17.36
CA GLY A 9 13.26 -8.64 17.57
C GLY A 9 13.78 -7.79 16.39
N LYS A 10 13.04 -7.70 15.27
CA LYS A 10 13.44 -6.92 14.09
C LYS A 10 12.63 -5.63 13.96
N VAL A 11 13.29 -4.51 13.73
CA VAL A 11 12.64 -3.22 13.45
C VAL A 11 12.00 -3.26 12.06
N ARG A 12 10.70 -2.98 11.97
CA ARG A 12 9.92 -2.96 10.72
C ARG A 12 9.48 -1.54 10.32
N LYS A 13 9.40 -0.64 11.30
CA LYS A 13 9.13 0.78 11.10
C LYS A 13 10.03 1.59 12.01
N TRP A 14 10.61 2.68 11.50
CA TRP A 14 11.47 3.58 12.25
C TRP A 14 11.27 5.02 11.81
N LYS A 15 11.13 5.96 12.78
CA LYS A 15 10.85 7.38 12.52
C LYS A 15 9.70 7.59 11.55
N GLY A 16 8.63 6.81 11.70
CA GLY A 16 7.46 6.89 10.85
C GLY A 16 7.60 6.21 9.46
N LYS A 17 8.78 5.69 9.09
CA LYS A 17 9.05 5.05 7.78
C LYS A 17 9.11 3.54 7.89
N LEU A 18 8.50 2.84 6.94
CA LEU A 18 8.63 1.39 6.83
C LEU A 18 10.03 1.03 6.31
N LEU A 19 10.58 -0.05 6.86
CA LEU A 19 11.89 -0.59 6.49
C LEU A 19 11.70 -1.84 5.60
N ASP A 20 12.65 -2.08 4.71
CA ASP A 20 12.73 -3.27 3.84
C ASP A 20 11.51 -3.50 2.93
N VAL A 21 10.76 -2.44 2.59
CA VAL A 21 9.59 -2.49 1.70
C VAL A 21 9.67 -1.35 0.68
N ASP A 22 9.53 -1.68 -0.60
CA ASP A 22 9.32 -0.68 -1.66
C ASP A 22 7.85 -0.28 -1.74
N LEU A 23 7.52 0.83 -1.06
CA LEU A 23 6.17 1.37 -1.05
C LEU A 23 5.70 1.89 -2.42
N ASN A 24 6.62 2.31 -3.29
CA ASN A 24 6.25 2.77 -4.63
C ASN A 24 5.86 1.61 -5.52
N HIS A 25 6.59 0.49 -5.43
CA HIS A 25 6.21 -0.73 -6.11
C HIS A 25 4.88 -1.29 -5.59
N LEU A 26 4.72 -1.38 -4.27
CA LEU A 26 3.46 -1.83 -3.66
C LEU A 26 2.27 -0.96 -4.09
N ARG A 27 2.44 0.36 -4.13
CA ARG A 27 1.38 1.28 -4.57
C ARG A 27 0.96 1.02 -6.02
N ARG A 28 1.91 0.82 -6.93
CA ARG A 28 1.60 0.47 -8.34
C ARG A 28 0.83 -0.84 -8.44
N GLN A 29 1.23 -1.87 -7.69
CA GLN A 29 0.51 -3.14 -7.67
C GLN A 29 -0.94 -2.98 -7.17
N LEU A 30 -1.17 -2.11 -6.17
CA LEU A 30 -2.51 -1.81 -5.68
C LEU A 30 -3.34 -1.07 -6.73
N GLU A 31 -2.75 -0.08 -7.41
CA GLU A 31 -3.39 0.66 -8.50
C GLU A 31 -3.77 -0.30 -9.65
N ASP A 32 -2.85 -1.17 -10.08
CA ASP A 32 -3.10 -2.17 -11.13
C ASP A 32 -4.21 -3.16 -10.73
N SER A 33 -4.18 -3.66 -9.49
CA SER A 33 -5.19 -4.59 -9.00
C SER A 33 -6.57 -3.94 -8.95
N ARG A 34 -6.64 -2.68 -8.51
CA ARG A 34 -7.87 -1.89 -8.46
C ARG A 34 -8.43 -1.69 -9.86
N ASP A 35 -7.60 -1.28 -10.82
CA ASP A 35 -8.03 -0.98 -12.18
C ASP A 35 -8.54 -2.24 -12.89
N ARG A 36 -7.92 -3.41 -12.64
CA ARG A 36 -8.42 -4.72 -13.10
C ARG A 36 -9.82 -5.03 -12.56
N ILE A 37 -10.09 -4.76 -11.29
CA ILE A 37 -11.41 -5.00 -10.68
C ILE A 37 -12.47 -4.11 -11.32
N PHE A 38 -12.19 -2.82 -11.50
CA PHE A 38 -13.12 -1.90 -12.16
C PHE A 38 -13.42 -2.30 -13.60
N ALA A 39 -12.40 -2.68 -14.36
CA ALA A 39 -12.56 -3.15 -15.73
C ALA A 39 -13.42 -4.43 -15.80
N ALA A 40 -13.19 -5.38 -14.90
CA ALA A 40 -13.97 -6.62 -14.83
C ALA A 40 -15.43 -6.39 -14.39
N ALA A 41 -15.67 -5.41 -13.52
CA ALA A 41 -17.01 -5.11 -13.02
C ALA A 41 -17.84 -4.22 -13.97
N GLY A 42 -17.21 -3.57 -14.96
CA GLY A 42 -17.89 -2.61 -15.84
C GLY A 42 -18.37 -1.35 -15.12
N VAL A 43 -17.82 -1.05 -13.94
CA VAL A 43 -18.19 0.10 -13.12
C VAL A 43 -17.19 1.24 -13.34
N PRO A 44 -17.65 2.50 -13.54
CA PRO A 44 -16.75 3.63 -13.66
C PRO A 44 -16.00 3.88 -12.36
N GLN A 45 -14.70 4.13 -12.49
CA GLN A 45 -13.81 4.43 -11.38
C GLN A 45 -14.03 5.87 -10.90
N ASN A 46 -14.81 6.04 -9.83
CA ASN A 46 -15.11 7.35 -9.25
C ASN A 46 -14.36 7.51 -7.91
N LEU A 47 -13.08 7.91 -7.96
CA LEU A 47 -12.16 7.80 -6.83
C LEU A 47 -12.23 8.95 -5.81
N TYR A 48 -13.00 10.01 -6.09
CA TYR A 48 -12.94 11.25 -5.31
C TYR A 48 -14.28 12.01 -5.23
N ARG A 49 -15.40 11.31 -4.98
CA ARG A 49 -16.65 11.98 -4.59
C ARG A 49 -16.67 12.23 -3.08
#